data_AF-A0A2N0NIB6-F1
#
_entry.id   AF-A0A2N0NIB6-F1
#
_cell.length_a   1.000
_cell.length_b   1.000
_cell.length_c   1.000
_cell.angle_alpha   90.00
_cell.angle_beta   90.00
_cell.angle_gamma   90.00
#
_symmetry.space_group_name_H-M   'P 1'
#
loop_
_entity.id
_entity.type
_entity.pdbx_description
1 polymer ?
#
loop_
_entity_poly.entity_id
_entity_poly.type
_entity_poly.pdbx_seq_one_letter_code
_entity_poly.pdbx_strand_id
1 'polypeptide(L)'
;MPTEISEDLCWRVVYLYNDDFSITDIANTLYVKENYLVEAEMCILQNLVKDKVDWYLDELVYEMENLTGKRVSVSALWRSLYYLGITRKKLQKAAYERSELMRAHYLG
;
A
#
# COMPACT_ATOMS: atom_id res chain seq x y z
N MET A 1 -21.93 4.90 -2.31
CA MET A 1 -20.61 5.23 -2.91
C MET A 1 -19.63 5.32 -1.76
N PRO A 2 -18.41 4.76 -1.87
CA PRO A 2 -17.41 5.03 -0.85
C PRO A 2 -17.16 6.54 -0.85
N THR A 3 -17.07 7.14 0.31
CA THR A 3 -16.65 8.55 0.45
C THR A 3 -15.29 8.68 -0.23
N GLU A 4 -15.24 9.32 -1.39
CA GLU A 4 -13.98 9.63 -2.05
C GLU A 4 -13.25 10.63 -1.17
N ILE A 5 -12.17 10.16 -0.56
CA ILE A 5 -11.15 11.03 0.02
C ILE A 5 -10.70 11.97 -1.11
N SER A 6 -10.52 13.25 -0.80
CA SER A 6 -9.94 14.19 -1.76
C SER A 6 -8.56 13.68 -2.20
N GLU A 7 -8.30 13.74 -3.51
CA GLU A 7 -7.01 13.37 -4.10
C GLU A 7 -5.85 14.14 -3.45
N ASP A 8 -6.05 15.41 -3.09
CA ASP A 8 -5.09 16.23 -2.33
C ASP A 8 -4.69 15.56 -1.00
N LEU A 9 -5.68 15.07 -0.26
CA LEU A 9 -5.43 14.46 1.04
C LEU A 9 -4.73 13.10 0.89
N CYS A 10 -5.06 12.35 -0.17
CA CYS A 10 -4.37 11.12 -0.54
C CYS A 10 -2.88 11.38 -0.85
N TRP A 11 -2.58 12.45 -1.59
CA TRP A 11 -1.20 12.87 -1.85
C TRP A 11 -0.47 13.32 -0.58
N ARG A 12 -1.14 13.99 0.37
CA ARG A 12 -0.53 14.35 1.66
C ARG A 12 -0.18 13.12 2.49
N VAL A 13 -1.07 12.12 2.52
CA VAL A 13 -0.80 10.84 3.18
C VAL A 13 0.43 10.17 2.56
N VAL A 14 0.48 10.08 1.23
CA VAL A 14 1.60 9.48 0.50
C VAL A 14 2.90 10.24 0.76
N TYR A 15 2.85 11.57 0.76
CA TYR A 15 4.01 12.42 1.04
C TYR A 15 4.58 12.14 2.43
N LEU A 16 3.74 12.18 3.47
CA LEU A 16 4.18 11.93 4.84
C LEU A 16 4.70 10.51 5.04
N TYR A 17 4.10 9.51 4.39
CA TYR A 17 4.60 8.15 4.44
C TYR A 17 6.00 8.01 3.81
N ASN A 18 6.27 8.72 2.71
CA ASN A 18 7.61 8.75 2.11
C ASN A 18 8.65 9.49 2.98
N ASP A 19 8.21 10.33 3.92
CA ASP A 19 9.03 10.97 4.97
C ASP A 19 9.18 10.07 6.23
N ASP A 20 8.92 8.75 6.10
CA ASP A 20 9.01 7.73 7.16
C ASP A 20 8.02 7.91 8.34
N PHE A 21 6.93 8.68 8.15
CA PHE A 21 5.88 8.77 9.17
C PHE A 21 5.04 7.49 9.22
N SER A 22 4.78 7.00 10.42
CA SER A 22 3.82 5.91 10.61
C SER A 22 2.39 6.36 10.28
N ILE A 23 1.49 5.42 9.96
CA ILE A 23 0.07 5.74 9.75
C ILE A 23 -0.55 6.49 10.93
N THR A 24 -0.17 6.13 12.16
CA THR A 24 -0.62 6.82 13.36
C THR A 24 -0.11 8.26 13.43
N ASP A 25 1.14 8.50 13.06
CA ASP A 25 1.71 9.85 13.02
C ASP A 25 1.08 10.69 11.91
N ILE A 26 0.80 10.09 10.76
CA ILE A 26 0.07 10.73 9.66
C ILE A 26 -1.33 11.13 10.12
N ALA A 27 -2.06 10.22 10.79
CA ALA A 27 -3.40 10.52 11.27
C ALA A 27 -3.42 11.64 12.32
N ASN A 28 -2.43 11.66 13.22
CA ASN A 28 -2.26 12.73 14.18
C ASN A 28 -1.91 14.07 13.50
N THR A 29 -1.03 14.03 12.50
CA THR A 29 -0.58 15.22 11.75
C THR A 29 -1.71 15.85 10.94
N LEU A 30 -2.57 15.02 10.35
CA LEU A 30 -3.71 15.49 9.55
C LEU A 30 -4.96 15.78 10.39
N TYR A 31 -4.92 15.58 11.71
CA TYR A 31 -6.06 15.72 12.63
C TYR A 31 -7.30 14.94 12.18
N VAL A 32 -7.08 13.73 11.67
CA VAL A 32 -8.11 12.86 11.11
C VAL A 32 -8.52 11.77 12.09
N LYS A 33 -9.77 11.32 11.98
CA LYS A 33 -10.37 10.31 12.86
C LYS A 33 -9.95 8.89 12.48
N GLU A 34 -10.22 7.92 13.35
CA GLU A 34 -9.84 6.51 13.16
C GLU A 34 -10.36 5.87 11.85
N ASN A 35 -11.54 6.28 11.38
CA ASN A 35 -12.08 5.83 10.08
C ASN A 35 -11.20 6.24 8.89
N TYR A 36 -10.39 7.28 9.06
CA TYR A 36 -9.44 7.77 8.06
C TYR A 36 -8.20 6.87 7.95
N LEU A 37 -7.92 6.02 8.93
CA LEU A 37 -6.76 5.13 8.87
C LEU A 37 -6.88 4.16 7.70
N VAL A 38 -8.06 3.54 7.52
CA VAL A 38 -8.33 2.64 6.40
C VAL A 38 -8.21 3.37 5.06
N GLU A 39 -8.69 4.61 5.05
CA GLU A 39 -8.61 5.50 3.88
C GLU A 39 -7.16 5.85 3.52
N ALA A 40 -6.33 6.16 4.51
CA ALA A 40 -4.90 6.40 4.35
C ALA A 40 -4.13 5.14 3.89
N GLU A 41 -4.43 3.97 4.49
CA GLU A 41 -3.89 2.66 4.07
C GLU A 41 -4.15 2.41 2.57
N MET A 42 -5.36 2.71 2.10
CA MET A 42 -5.74 2.51 0.71
C MET A 42 -5.02 3.49 -0.23
N CYS A 43 -4.81 4.74 0.18
CA CYS A 43 -4.02 5.72 -0.56
C CYS A 43 -2.57 5.26 -0.75
N ILE A 44 -1.95 4.78 0.33
CA ILE A 44 -0.56 4.29 0.29
C ILE A 44 -0.47 3.03 -0.56
N LEU A 45 -1.39 2.08 -0.39
CA LEU A 45 -1.43 0.86 -1.21
C LEU A 45 -1.58 1.19 -2.70
N GLN A 46 -2.47 2.12 -3.05
CA GLN A 46 -2.66 2.53 -4.43
C GLN A 46 -1.38 3.16 -5.00
N ASN A 47 -0.67 3.98 -4.21
CA ASN A 47 0.60 4.56 -4.62
C ASN A 47 1.70 3.51 -4.77
N LEU A 48 1.84 2.58 -3.82
CA LEU A 48 2.80 1.48 -3.87
C LEU A 48 2.63 0.64 -5.14
N VAL A 49 1.40 0.30 -5.51
CA VAL A 49 1.16 -0.50 -6.72
C VAL A 49 1.38 0.29 -8.02
N LYS A 50 1.20 1.62 -7.98
CA LYS A 50 1.48 2.49 -9.13
C LYS A 50 2.99 2.67 -9.34
N ASP A 51 3.71 2.96 -8.26
CA ASP A 51 5.15 3.23 -8.28
C ASP A 51 5.97 1.95 -8.47
N LYS A 52 5.53 0.85 -7.84
CA LYS A 52 6.28 -0.41 -7.73
C LYS A 52 5.48 -1.59 -8.26
N VAL A 53 5.02 -1.45 -9.50
CA VAL A 53 4.16 -2.44 -10.17
C VAL A 53 4.80 -3.82 -10.32
N ASP A 54 6.13 -3.89 -10.28
CA ASP A 54 6.98 -5.07 -10.41
C ASP A 54 7.26 -5.79 -9.08
N TRP A 55 6.71 -5.32 -7.96
CA TRP A 55 6.88 -5.99 -6.67
C TRP A 55 6.11 -7.30 -6.59
N TYR A 56 6.71 -8.28 -5.91
CA TYR A 56 6.03 -9.51 -5.57
C TYR A 56 4.94 -9.25 -4.54
N LEU A 57 3.89 -10.08 -4.57
CA LEU A 57 2.76 -9.92 -3.68
C LEU A 57 3.14 -10.04 -2.20
N ASP A 58 4.12 -10.89 -1.88
CA ASP A 58 4.66 -11.02 -0.52
C ASP A 58 5.48 -9.81 -0.07
N GLU A 59 6.15 -9.10 -0.98
CA GLU A 59 6.82 -7.82 -0.68
C GLU A 59 5.78 -6.74 -0.36
N LEU A 60 4.69 -6.67 -1.14
CA LEU A 60 3.57 -5.76 -0.85
C LEU A 60 2.89 -6.10 0.48
N VAL A 61 2.74 -7.39 0.81
CA VAL A 61 2.23 -7.80 2.13
C VAL A 61 3.17 -7.30 3.22
N TYR A 62 4.47 -7.56 3.10
CA TYR A 62 5.46 -7.12 4.08
C TYR A 62 5.41 -5.60 4.30
N GLU A 63 5.33 -4.83 3.22
CA GLU A 63 5.26 -3.37 3.31
C GLU A 63 3.98 -2.89 4.00
N MET A 64 2.85 -3.52 3.68
CA MET A 64 1.59 -3.23 4.37
C MET A 64 1.59 -3.67 5.84
N GLU A 65 2.31 -4.74 6.19
CA GLU A 65 2.50 -5.14 7.59
C GLU A 65 3.32 -4.12 8.37
N ASN A 66 4.42 -3.63 7.79
CA ASN A 66 5.23 -2.55 8.36
C ASN A 66 4.41 -1.27 8.54
N LEU A 67 3.63 -0.90 7.52
CA LEU A 67 2.81 0.29 7.50
C LEU A 67 1.72 0.27 8.58
N THR A 68 0.99 -0.84 8.68
CA THR A 68 -0.20 -0.96 9.54
C THR A 68 0.13 -1.46 10.95
N GLY A 69 1.34 -2.00 11.15
CA GLY A 69 1.73 -2.77 12.34
C GLY A 69 0.91 -4.05 12.53
N LYS A 70 0.12 -4.46 11.53
CA LYS A 70 -0.80 -5.60 11.59
C LYS A 70 -0.43 -6.60 10.52
N ARG A 71 -0.58 -7.89 10.84
CA ARG A 71 -0.42 -8.94 9.83
C ARG A 71 -1.52 -8.85 8.78
N VAL A 72 -1.13 -8.58 7.53
CA VAL A 72 -2.04 -8.50 6.40
C VAL A 72 -1.97 -9.83 5.65
N SER A 73 -3.05 -10.61 5.69
CA SER A 73 -3.09 -11.83 4.89
C SER A 73 -3.05 -11.49 3.39
N VAL A 74 -2.39 -12.33 2.59
CA VAL A 74 -2.38 -12.25 1.12
C VAL A 74 -3.80 -12.10 0.55
N SER A 75 -4.76 -12.81 1.13
CA SER A 75 -6.17 -12.76 0.74
C SER A 75 -6.85 -11.43 1.08
N ALA A 76 -6.45 -10.76 2.17
CA ALA A 76 -6.94 -9.43 2.51
C ALA A 76 -6.37 -8.39 1.54
N LEU A 77 -5.07 -8.44 1.28
CA LEU A 77 -4.41 -7.57 0.30
C LEU A 77 -5.06 -7.70 -1.08
N TRP A 78 -5.34 -8.94 -1.52
CA TRP A 78 -6.05 -9.16 -2.78
C TRP A 78 -7.42 -8.50 -2.86
N ARG A 79 -8.19 -8.51 -1.77
CA ARG A 79 -9.50 -7.84 -1.74
C ARG A 79 -9.34 -6.33 -1.90
N SER A 80 -8.35 -5.73 -1.24
CA SER A 80 -8.04 -4.30 -1.38
C SER A 80 -7.56 -3.96 -2.79
N LEU A 81 -6.67 -4.77 -3.38
CA LEU A 81 -6.21 -4.60 -4.76
C LEU A 81 -7.37 -4.72 -5.77
N TYR A 82 -8.25 -5.69 -5.58
CA TYR A 82 -9.43 -5.87 -6.42
C TYR A 82 -10.37 -4.66 -6.32
N TYR A 83 -10.57 -4.14 -5.11
CA TYR A 83 -11.33 -2.92 -4.88
C TYR A 83 -10.72 -1.70 -5.60
N LEU A 84 -9.39 -1.63 -5.69
CA LEU A 84 -8.64 -0.63 -6.47
C LEU A 84 -8.65 -0.89 -7.99
N GLY A 85 -9.33 -1.95 -8.47
CA GLY A 85 -9.38 -2.31 -9.89
C GLY A 85 -8.11 -2.99 -10.42
N ILE A 86 -7.20 -3.41 -9.54
CA ILE A 86 -5.95 -4.08 -9.91
C ILE A 86 -6.21 -5.59 -10.06
N THR A 87 -5.91 -6.12 -11.24
CA THR A 87 -6.11 -7.54 -11.54
C THR A 87 -4.86 -8.35 -11.25
N ARG A 88 -5.06 -9.62 -10.86
CA ARG A 88 -3.98 -10.56 -10.56
C ARG A 88 -2.97 -10.72 -11.71
N LYS A 89 -3.46 -10.75 -12.94
CA LYS A 89 -2.64 -10.90 -14.15
C LYS A 89 -1.69 -9.71 -14.35
N LYS A 90 -2.15 -8.49 -14.04
CA LYS A 90 -1.35 -7.26 -14.16
C LYS A 90 -0.18 -7.27 -13.18
N LEU A 91 -0.45 -7.65 -11.93
CA LEU A 91 0.55 -7.70 -10.86
C LEU A 91 1.56 -8.84 -11.07
N GLN A 92 1.10 -10.04 -11.44
CA GLN A 92 1.97 -11.20 -11.65
C GLN A 92 2.91 -11.05 -12.84
N LYS A 93 2.48 -10.38 -13.91
CA LYS A 93 3.33 -10.19 -15.10
C LYS A 93 4.57 -9.37 -14.75
N ALA A 94 4.38 -8.23 -14.08
CA ALA A 94 5.48 -7.34 -13.74
C ALA A 94 6.43 -7.97 -12.69
N ALA A 95 5.89 -8.69 -11.70
CA ALA A 95 6.71 -9.43 -10.75
C ALA A 95 7.50 -10.60 -11.36
N TYR A 96 6.94 -11.27 -12.38
CA TYR A 96 7.65 -12.36 -13.09
C TYR A 96 8.79 -11.83 -13.97
N GLU A 97 8.69 -10.59 -14.45
CA GLU A 97 9.74 -9.92 -15.22
C GLU A 97 10.91 -9.44 -14.32
N ARG A 98 10.75 -9.45 -12.99
CA ARG A 98 11.77 -9.07 -12.00
C ARG A 98 12.72 -10.22 -11.68
N SER A 99 13.99 -9.90 -11.40
CA SER A 99 15.05 -10.88 -11.10
C SER A 99 14.93 -11.44 -9.67
N GLU A 100 15.16 -12.76 -9.50
CA GLU A 100 15.19 -13.43 -8.18
C GLU A 100 16.26 -12.86 -7.22
N LEU A 101 17.35 -12.30 -7.75
CA LEU A 101 18.40 -11.66 -6.93
C LEU A 101 17.87 -10.39 -6.23
N MET A 102 17.01 -9.62 -6.89
CA MET A 102 16.37 -8.44 -6.29
C MET A 102 15.35 -8.83 -5.23
N ARG A 103 14.63 -9.95 -5.42
CA ARG A 103 13.71 -10.50 -4.42
C ARG A 103 14.45 -10.91 -3.14
N ALA A 104 15.61 -11.54 -3.27
CA ALA A 104 16.41 -11.95 -2.12
C ALA A 104 16.91 -10.76 -1.28
N HIS A 105 17.20 -9.60 -1.90
CA HIS A 105 17.59 -8.39 -1.20
C HIS A 105 16.46 -7.78 -0.34
N TYR A 106 15.19 -8.03 -0.70
CA TYR A 106 14.05 -7.47 0.03
C TYR A 106 13.69 -8.27 1.29
N LEU A 107 13.96 -9.57 1.29
CA LEU A 107 13.62 -10.51 2.37
C LEU A 107 14.83 -10.89 3.25
N GLY A 108 16.01 -10.37 2.94
CA GLY A 108 17.30 -10.73 3.56
C GLY A 108 17.72 -9.84 4.71
#